data_AF-A0A1C4ER29-F1
#
_entry.id   AF-A0A1C4ER29-F1
#
_cell.length_a   1.000
_cell.length_b   1.000
_cell.length_c   1.000
_cell.angle_alpha   90.00
_cell.angle_beta   90.00
_cell.angle_gamma   90.00
#
_symmetry.space_group_name_H-M   'P 1'
#
loop_
_entity.id
_entity.type
_entity.pdbx_description
1 polymer ?
#
loop_
_entity_poly.entity_id
_entity_poly.type
_entity_poly.pdbx_seq_one_letter_code
_entity_poly.pdbx_strand_id
1 'polypeptide(L)'
;MKLDVTGSIQATSLAQITAPNQTVPHAAIYANVANGRFAAKAGVTIPNDTKCVTTTEVKTLVWLQESYLPATDNQLPMWQQLVPYFTNTIQIKSFRKTCSSGYTGNFVLDTIVAGIYVDSTQALADSIAYEALLADGPVNANNKGTCTMSCSEEGYKMIDEICTLGTKIWTGRQRISNLWYCTYYYSWPDGTQSATYTTSGAISPCPPPME
;
A
#
# COMPACT_ATOMS: atom_id res chain seq x y z
N MET A 1 -9.75 -12.32 8.96
CA MET A 1 -10.32 -13.56 8.40
C MET A 1 -9.95 -13.59 6.92
N LYS A 2 -9.00 -14.43 6.54
CA LYS A 2 -8.48 -14.53 5.16
C LYS A 2 -9.43 -15.45 4.40
N LEU A 3 -10.15 -14.94 3.41
CA LEU A 3 -11.04 -15.75 2.57
C LEU A 3 -10.20 -16.40 1.45
N ASP A 4 -10.31 -17.72 1.30
CA ASP A 4 -9.70 -18.46 0.19
C ASP A 4 -10.40 -18.09 -1.13
N VAL A 5 -9.61 -17.60 -2.07
CA VAL A 5 -10.08 -16.98 -3.32
C VAL A 5 -10.25 -18.04 -4.40
N THR A 6 -11.49 -18.41 -4.70
CA THR A 6 -11.90 -18.93 -6.01
C THR A 6 -13.22 -18.28 -6.41
N GLY A 7 -13.14 -17.24 -7.23
CA GLY A 7 -14.31 -16.53 -7.76
C GLY A 7 -14.09 -15.02 -7.77
N SER A 8 -13.65 -14.49 -8.91
CA SER A 8 -13.59 -13.05 -9.17
C SER A 8 -14.98 -12.43 -9.05
N ILE A 9 -15.22 -11.63 -8.01
CA ILE A 9 -16.44 -10.85 -7.84
C ILE A 9 -16.17 -9.43 -8.33
N GLN A 10 -16.62 -9.11 -9.55
CA GLN A 10 -16.69 -7.71 -9.98
C GLN A 10 -17.87 -7.05 -9.27
N ALA A 11 -17.58 -6.13 -8.35
CA ALA A 11 -18.58 -5.25 -7.76
C ALA A 11 -18.95 -4.15 -8.78
N THR A 12 -19.80 -4.48 -9.76
CA THR A 12 -20.57 -3.45 -10.48
C THR A 12 -21.60 -2.87 -9.53
N SER A 13 -21.62 -1.53 -9.46
CA SER A 13 -22.57 -0.64 -8.78
C SER A 13 -23.91 -1.28 -8.38
N LEU A 14 -24.35 -1.01 -7.14
CA LEU A 14 -25.69 -1.26 -6.59
C LEU A 14 -26.80 -1.09 -7.63
N ALA A 15 -27.12 -2.16 -8.37
CA ALA A 15 -28.41 -2.29 -8.98
C ALA A 15 -29.36 -2.62 -7.82
N GLN A 16 -29.94 -1.56 -7.22
CA GLN A 16 -31.06 -1.69 -6.29
C GLN A 16 -32.02 -2.75 -6.85
N ILE A 17 -32.30 -3.76 -6.03
CA ILE A 17 -33.15 -4.86 -6.43
C ILE A 17 -34.54 -4.28 -6.70
N THR A 18 -35.04 -4.47 -7.92
CA THR A 18 -36.25 -3.83 -8.47
C THR A 18 -37.57 -4.30 -7.82
N ALA A 19 -37.51 -4.87 -6.61
CA ALA A 19 -38.66 -5.33 -5.83
C ALA A 19 -38.56 -4.86 -4.36
N PRO A 20 -38.51 -3.54 -4.09
CA PRO A 20 -38.11 -2.99 -2.81
C PRO A 20 -38.93 -3.47 -1.58
N ASN A 21 -40.20 -3.85 -1.76
CA ASN A 21 -41.13 -4.18 -0.68
C ASN A 21 -41.64 -5.62 -0.70
N GLN A 22 -40.90 -6.54 -1.33
CA GLN A 22 -41.26 -7.96 -1.33
C GLN A 22 -40.37 -8.75 -0.38
N THR A 23 -40.98 -9.71 0.32
CA THR A 23 -40.27 -10.72 1.12
C THR A 23 -39.41 -11.58 0.20
N VAL A 24 -38.29 -12.05 0.71
CA VAL A 24 -37.24 -12.64 -0.14
C VAL A 24 -37.29 -14.17 -0.10
N PRO A 25 -37.59 -14.86 -1.23
CA PRO A 25 -37.53 -16.31 -1.29
C PRO A 25 -36.09 -16.83 -1.37
N HIS A 26 -35.86 -18.05 -0.86
CA HIS A 26 -34.54 -18.69 -0.94
C HIS A 26 -34.00 -18.80 -2.37
N ALA A 27 -34.85 -19.15 -3.33
CA ALA A 27 -34.50 -19.21 -4.75
C ALA A 27 -33.88 -17.89 -5.27
N ALA A 28 -34.30 -16.75 -4.71
CA ALA A 28 -33.74 -15.49 -5.12
C ALA A 28 -32.42 -15.15 -4.42
N ILE A 29 -32.21 -15.55 -3.16
CA ILE A 29 -30.88 -15.52 -2.55
C ILE A 29 -29.91 -16.40 -3.36
N TYR A 30 -30.35 -17.62 -3.69
CA TYR A 30 -29.60 -18.55 -4.53
C TYR A 30 -29.20 -17.90 -5.87
N ALA A 31 -30.15 -17.29 -6.58
CA ALA A 31 -29.89 -16.60 -7.84
C ALA A 31 -28.93 -15.41 -7.67
N ASN A 32 -29.05 -14.62 -6.59
CA ASN A 32 -28.17 -13.48 -6.38
C ASN A 32 -26.74 -13.91 -6.00
N VAL A 33 -26.57 -15.02 -5.29
CA VAL A 33 -25.26 -15.64 -5.05
C VAL A 33 -24.67 -16.17 -6.35
N ALA A 34 -25.46 -16.87 -7.18
CA ALA A 34 -25.01 -17.34 -8.49
C ALA A 34 -24.58 -16.19 -9.43
N ASN A 35 -25.23 -15.03 -9.30
CA ASN A 35 -24.89 -13.80 -10.03
C ASN A 35 -23.80 -12.94 -9.36
N GLY A 36 -23.17 -13.41 -8.27
CA GLY A 36 -22.09 -12.70 -7.59
C GLY A 36 -22.50 -11.46 -6.79
N ARG A 37 -23.80 -11.25 -6.54
CA ARG A 37 -24.29 -10.11 -5.76
C ARG A 37 -24.17 -10.30 -4.25
N PHE A 38 -24.23 -11.55 -3.77
CA PHE A 38 -23.93 -11.92 -2.39
C PHE A 38 -22.85 -12.99 -2.38
N ALA A 39 -22.00 -12.95 -1.36
CA ALA A 39 -21.09 -14.06 -1.06
C ALA A 39 -21.77 -15.03 -0.08
N ALA A 40 -21.83 -16.31 -0.44
CA ALA A 40 -22.30 -17.36 0.47
C ALA A 40 -21.28 -17.59 1.60
N LYS A 41 -21.76 -17.99 2.78
CA LYS A 41 -20.87 -18.45 3.86
C LYS A 41 -20.30 -19.83 3.52
N ALA A 42 -19.09 -20.12 3.99
CA ALA A 42 -18.42 -21.37 3.67
C ALA A 42 -19.22 -22.59 4.19
N GLY A 43 -19.35 -23.62 3.36
CA GLY A 43 -20.00 -24.89 3.73
C GLY A 43 -21.54 -24.85 3.78
N VAL A 44 -22.18 -23.73 3.41
CA VAL A 44 -23.64 -23.62 3.41
C VAL A 44 -24.23 -24.02 2.06
N THR A 45 -25.37 -24.71 2.10
CA THR A 45 -26.19 -24.96 0.91
C THR A 45 -27.39 -24.03 0.97
N ILE A 46 -27.55 -23.18 -0.03
CA ILE A 46 -28.68 -22.25 -0.12
C ILE A 46 -29.86 -23.01 -0.75
N PRO A 47 -31.02 -23.13 -0.08
CA PRO A 47 -32.19 -23.75 -0.68
C PRO A 47 -32.59 -23.03 -1.97
N ASN A 48 -33.04 -23.77 -2.97
CA ASN A 48 -33.60 -23.19 -4.20
C ASN A 48 -35.10 -23.47 -4.25
N ASP A 49 -35.83 -22.93 -3.26
CA ASP A 49 -37.28 -23.07 -3.12
C ASP A 49 -37.98 -21.71 -3.02
N THR A 50 -39.30 -21.74 -3.02
CA THR A 50 -40.15 -20.55 -2.98
C THR A 50 -40.42 -20.06 -1.55
N LYS A 51 -39.84 -20.69 -0.52
CA LYS A 51 -40.05 -20.26 0.87
C LYS A 51 -39.27 -18.98 1.12
N CYS A 52 -39.88 -18.06 1.85
CA CYS A 52 -39.21 -16.83 2.25
C CYS A 52 -38.17 -17.12 3.33
N VAL A 53 -36.99 -16.51 3.18
CA VAL A 53 -35.92 -16.60 4.16
C VAL A 53 -36.27 -15.78 5.39
N THR A 54 -35.98 -16.29 6.58
CA THR A 54 -36.03 -15.52 7.84
C THR A 54 -34.77 -14.67 8.03
N THR A 55 -34.81 -13.71 8.96
CA THR A 55 -33.61 -12.96 9.38
C THR A 55 -32.52 -13.87 9.93
N THR A 56 -32.90 -14.88 10.72
CA THR A 56 -31.96 -15.86 11.26
C THR A 56 -31.32 -16.71 10.16
N GLU A 57 -32.11 -17.20 9.21
CA GLU A 57 -31.58 -17.98 8.08
C GLU A 57 -30.68 -17.14 7.18
N VAL A 58 -31.07 -15.94 6.79
CA VAL A 58 -30.27 -15.18 5.82
C VAL A 58 -28.90 -14.77 6.35
N LYS A 59 -28.80 -14.57 7.67
CA LYS A 59 -27.51 -14.38 8.39
C LYS A 59 -26.61 -15.61 8.35
N THR A 60 -27.16 -16.82 8.28
CA THR A 60 -26.33 -18.04 8.16
C THR A 60 -25.97 -18.35 6.72
N LEU A 61 -26.76 -17.90 5.75
CA LEU A 61 -26.56 -18.20 4.33
C LEU A 61 -25.53 -17.30 3.65
N VAL A 62 -25.58 -15.97 3.86
CA VAL A 62 -24.77 -15.01 3.10
C VAL A 62 -24.14 -13.93 3.97
N TRP A 63 -23.12 -13.29 3.42
CA TRP A 63 -22.47 -12.11 3.99
C TRP A 63 -23.24 -10.83 3.63
N LEU A 64 -23.80 -10.17 4.64
CA LEU A 64 -24.65 -8.98 4.51
C LEU A 64 -24.53 -8.06 5.72
N GLN A 65 -25.00 -6.82 5.60
CA GLN A 65 -25.04 -5.84 6.67
C GLN A 65 -26.24 -6.05 7.60
N GLU A 66 -26.00 -6.68 8.74
CA GLU A 66 -27.08 -7.10 9.65
C GLU A 66 -27.87 -5.93 10.26
N SER A 67 -27.29 -4.72 10.31
CA SER A 67 -27.95 -3.51 10.81
C SER A 67 -29.17 -3.07 9.98
N TYR A 68 -29.28 -3.53 8.73
CA TYR A 68 -30.41 -3.22 7.86
C TYR A 68 -31.54 -4.25 7.96
N LEU A 69 -31.30 -5.40 8.59
CA LEU A 69 -32.31 -6.43 8.78
C LEU A 69 -33.41 -5.97 9.76
N PRO A 70 -34.64 -6.51 9.64
CA PRO A 70 -35.69 -6.27 10.62
C PRO A 70 -35.23 -6.52 12.06
N ALA A 71 -35.56 -5.59 12.96
CA ALA A 71 -35.22 -5.68 14.39
C ALA A 71 -36.07 -6.70 15.16
N THR A 72 -37.19 -7.15 14.59
CA THR A 72 -38.07 -8.16 15.19
C THR A 72 -37.98 -9.46 14.40
N ASP A 73 -37.75 -10.57 15.10
CA ASP A 73 -37.60 -11.91 14.51
C ASP A 73 -38.86 -12.41 13.79
N ASN A 74 -40.02 -11.83 14.10
CA ASN A 74 -41.29 -12.17 13.45
C ASN A 74 -41.48 -11.47 12.09
N GLN A 75 -40.59 -10.57 11.71
CA GLN A 75 -40.65 -9.87 10.42
C GLN A 75 -39.64 -10.50 9.45
N LEU A 76 -40.15 -10.99 8.32
CA LEU A 76 -39.31 -11.45 7.23
C LEU A 76 -38.58 -10.25 6.58
N PRO A 77 -37.30 -10.41 6.21
CA PRO A 77 -36.55 -9.37 5.53
C PRO A 77 -37.12 -9.09 4.13
N MET A 78 -37.15 -7.82 3.77
CA MET A 78 -37.44 -7.37 2.40
C MET A 78 -36.15 -7.16 1.62
N TRP A 79 -36.25 -7.10 0.28
CA TRP A 79 -35.09 -6.87 -0.58
C TRP A 79 -34.27 -5.62 -0.25
N GLN A 80 -34.92 -4.51 0.14
CA GLN A 80 -34.21 -3.29 0.55
C GLN A 80 -33.33 -3.46 1.78
N GLN A 81 -33.62 -4.47 2.60
CA GLN A 81 -32.94 -4.72 3.87
C GLN A 81 -31.77 -5.70 3.72
N LEU A 82 -31.68 -6.39 2.59
CA LEU A 82 -30.59 -7.30 2.26
C LEU A 82 -29.50 -6.53 1.53
N VAL A 83 -28.64 -5.87 2.31
CA VAL A 83 -27.53 -5.10 1.79
C VAL A 83 -26.26 -5.98 1.84
N PRO A 84 -25.63 -6.34 0.71
CA PRO A 84 -24.39 -7.11 0.71
C PRO A 84 -23.23 -6.29 1.31
N TYR A 85 -22.18 -6.99 1.75
CA TYR A 85 -20.90 -6.33 2.00
C TYR A 85 -20.23 -5.92 0.68
N PHE A 86 -19.50 -4.80 0.72
CA PHE A 86 -18.67 -4.33 -0.39
C PHE A 86 -17.31 -5.00 -0.32
N THR A 87 -16.75 -5.31 -1.48
CA THR A 87 -15.36 -5.77 -1.60
C THR A 87 -14.45 -4.60 -1.93
N ASN A 88 -13.17 -4.67 -1.53
CA ASN A 88 -12.20 -3.68 -1.98
C ASN A 88 -12.04 -3.72 -3.51
N THR A 89 -11.79 -2.56 -4.09
CA THR A 89 -11.24 -2.38 -5.42
C THR A 89 -9.72 -2.57 -5.41
N ILE A 90 -9.11 -2.65 -6.60
CA ILE A 90 -7.65 -2.78 -6.72
C ILE A 90 -6.97 -1.59 -6.02
N GLN A 91 -6.05 -1.89 -5.10
CA GLN A 91 -5.17 -0.91 -4.48
C GLN A 91 -3.76 -1.14 -5.00
N ILE A 92 -3.12 -0.10 -5.52
CA ILE A 92 -1.77 -0.19 -6.10
C ILE A 92 -0.92 1.00 -5.64
N LYS A 93 0.32 0.74 -5.25
CA LYS A 93 1.27 1.78 -4.83
C LYS A 93 2.70 1.34 -5.07
N SER A 94 3.56 2.30 -5.39
CA SER A 94 5.00 2.09 -5.50
C SER A 94 5.69 2.34 -4.17
N PHE A 95 6.57 1.42 -3.77
CA PHE A 95 7.38 1.52 -2.56
C PHE A 95 8.86 1.50 -2.96
N ARG A 96 9.67 2.36 -2.35
CA ARG A 96 11.11 2.43 -2.60
C ARG A 96 11.83 1.42 -1.70
N LYS A 97 12.76 0.65 -2.25
CA LYS A 97 13.66 -0.19 -1.45
C LYS A 97 14.55 0.68 -0.55
N THR A 98 14.68 0.30 0.71
CA THR A 98 15.69 0.85 1.62
C THR A 98 17.04 0.22 1.33
N CYS A 99 18.06 1.06 1.24
CA CYS A 99 19.45 0.67 0.96
C CYS A 99 20.40 1.25 2.00
N SER A 100 21.60 0.67 2.09
CA SER A 100 22.71 1.25 2.86
C SER A 100 23.10 2.63 2.31
N SER A 101 23.84 3.42 3.10
CA SER A 101 24.41 4.70 2.63
C SER A 101 25.20 4.50 1.33
N GLY A 102 25.15 5.50 0.45
CA GLY A 102 25.78 5.45 -0.87
C GLY A 102 24.99 4.68 -1.92
N TYR A 103 23.79 4.19 -1.60
CA TYR A 103 22.91 3.49 -2.55
C TYR A 103 21.50 4.07 -2.56
N THR A 104 20.91 4.12 -3.75
CA THR A 104 19.52 4.46 -3.97
C THR A 104 18.75 3.20 -4.39
N GLY A 105 17.66 2.90 -3.67
CA GLY A 105 16.76 1.82 -4.04
C GLY A 105 15.84 2.23 -5.18
N ASN A 106 15.52 1.28 -6.06
CA ASN A 106 14.46 1.44 -7.06
C ASN A 106 13.07 1.41 -6.41
N PHE A 107 12.06 1.79 -7.19
CA PHE A 107 10.66 1.61 -6.82
C PHE A 107 10.16 0.23 -7.28
N VAL A 108 9.43 -0.45 -6.40
CA VAL A 108 8.73 -1.69 -6.68
C VAL A 108 7.23 -1.44 -6.50
N LEU A 109 6.43 -1.91 -7.45
CA LEU A 109 4.98 -1.87 -7.33
C LEU A 109 4.51 -3.00 -6.43
N ASP A 110 3.58 -2.68 -5.54
CA ASP A 110 2.79 -3.67 -4.82
C ASP A 110 1.30 -3.47 -5.11
N THR A 111 0.54 -4.55 -5.07
CA THR A 111 -0.86 -4.56 -5.51
C THR A 111 -1.68 -5.51 -4.65
N ILE A 112 -2.74 -4.96 -4.05
CA ILE A 112 -3.84 -5.75 -3.52
C ILE A 112 -4.92 -5.76 -4.61
N VAL A 113 -5.18 -6.94 -5.16
CA VAL A 113 -6.25 -7.11 -6.16
C VAL A 113 -7.62 -6.87 -5.52
N ALA A 114 -8.64 -6.62 -6.35
CA ALA A 114 -10.01 -6.47 -5.86
C ALA A 114 -10.53 -7.78 -5.23
N GLY A 115 -11.44 -7.68 -4.26
CA GLY A 115 -12.11 -8.85 -3.68
C GLY A 115 -11.41 -9.52 -2.49
N ILE A 116 -10.29 -9.00 -2.02
CA ILE A 116 -9.52 -9.57 -0.89
C ILE A 116 -10.13 -9.22 0.46
N TYR A 117 -10.59 -7.98 0.61
CA TYR A 117 -11.16 -7.41 1.83
C TYR A 117 -12.63 -7.07 1.60
N VAL A 118 -13.45 -7.23 2.65
CA VAL A 118 -14.88 -6.95 2.61
C VAL A 118 -15.30 -6.10 3.82
N ASP A 119 -16.23 -5.17 3.61
CA ASP A 119 -16.80 -4.34 4.69
C ASP A 119 -18.20 -3.78 4.33
N SER A 120 -18.87 -3.19 5.32
CA SER A 120 -20.17 -2.50 5.25
C SER A 120 -20.22 -1.32 4.27
N THR A 121 -19.08 -0.76 3.88
CA THR A 121 -19.02 0.25 2.83
C THR A 121 -17.82 0.03 1.93
N GLN A 122 -17.92 0.51 0.68
CA GLN A 122 -16.81 0.48 -0.26
C GLN A 122 -15.56 1.16 0.31
N ALA A 123 -15.74 2.35 0.91
CA ALA A 123 -14.64 3.13 1.48
C ALA A 123 -13.92 2.40 2.62
N LEU A 124 -14.64 1.67 3.47
CA LEU A 124 -14.03 0.89 4.55
C LEU A 124 -13.28 -0.32 4.00
N ALA A 125 -13.86 -1.06 3.04
CA ALA A 125 -13.18 -2.19 2.40
C ALA A 125 -11.88 -1.75 1.69
N ASP A 126 -11.94 -0.62 0.96
CA ASP A 126 -10.77 -0.01 0.32
C ASP A 126 -9.76 0.50 1.33
N SER A 127 -10.20 1.09 2.44
CA SER A 127 -9.32 1.54 3.52
C SER A 127 -8.54 0.37 4.13
N ILE A 128 -9.21 -0.76 4.42
CA ILE A 128 -8.53 -1.95 4.97
C ILE A 128 -7.50 -2.49 3.95
N ALA A 129 -7.88 -2.56 2.68
CA ALA A 129 -6.99 -3.00 1.62
C ALA A 129 -5.77 -2.07 1.45
N TYR A 130 -5.98 -0.77 1.54
CA TYR A 130 -4.91 0.22 1.45
C TYR A 130 -3.98 0.18 2.67
N GLU A 131 -4.50 0.03 3.89
CA GLU A 131 -3.68 -0.14 5.09
C GLU A 131 -2.82 -1.41 5.03
N ALA A 132 -3.38 -2.52 4.55
CA ALA A 132 -2.60 -3.74 4.31
C ALA A 132 -1.50 -3.53 3.26
N LEU A 133 -1.80 -2.83 2.16
CA LEU A 133 -0.82 -2.45 1.14
C LEU A 133 0.30 -1.58 1.73
N LEU A 134 -0.01 -0.65 2.64
CA LEU A 134 1.00 0.18 3.31
C LEU A 134 1.89 -0.61 4.27
N ALA A 135 1.34 -1.64 4.92
CA ALA A 135 2.08 -2.51 5.82
C ALA A 135 3.03 -3.45 5.07
N ASP A 136 2.55 -4.12 4.01
CA ASP A 136 3.30 -5.14 3.29
C ASP A 136 4.21 -4.56 2.19
N GLY A 137 3.83 -3.41 1.62
CA GLY A 137 4.53 -2.76 0.51
C GLY A 137 6.03 -2.52 0.74
N PRO A 138 6.47 -1.95 1.88
CA PRO A 138 7.88 -1.79 2.18
C PRO A 138 8.65 -3.12 2.27
N VAL A 139 8.01 -4.18 2.79
CA VAL A 139 8.61 -5.53 2.89
C VAL A 139 8.79 -6.10 1.49
N ASN A 140 7.77 -6.02 0.64
CA ASN A 140 7.83 -6.44 -0.75
C ASN A 140 8.93 -5.70 -1.54
N ALA A 141 9.03 -4.37 -1.39
CA ALA A 141 10.07 -3.57 -2.03
C ALA A 141 11.48 -3.93 -1.54
N ASN A 142 11.65 -4.21 -0.25
CA ASN A 142 12.95 -4.62 0.29
C ASN A 142 13.38 -6.01 -0.19
N ASN A 143 12.42 -6.93 -0.39
CA ASN A 143 12.69 -8.28 -0.87
C ASN A 143 12.95 -8.37 -2.38
N LYS A 144 12.25 -7.55 -3.19
CA LYS A 144 12.30 -7.64 -4.66
C LYS A 144 13.08 -6.51 -5.33
N GLY A 145 13.28 -5.39 -4.64
CA GLY A 145 13.98 -4.24 -5.20
C GLY A 145 15.48 -4.44 -5.29
N THR A 146 16.13 -3.56 -6.03
CA THR A 146 17.58 -3.50 -6.21
C THR A 146 18.11 -2.16 -5.70
N CYS A 147 19.32 -2.20 -5.12
CA CYS A 147 20.06 -1.00 -4.75
C CYS A 147 21.07 -0.68 -5.85
N THR A 148 21.04 0.55 -6.36
CA THR A 148 22.05 1.07 -7.27
C THR A 148 22.88 2.11 -6.56
N MET A 149 24.20 2.09 -6.77
CA MET A 149 25.11 3.05 -6.16
C MET A 149 24.69 4.49 -6.53
N SER A 150 24.61 5.37 -5.54
CA SER A 150 24.18 6.76 -5.70
C SER A 150 25.39 7.68 -5.62
N CYS A 151 25.83 8.20 -6.77
CA CYS A 151 26.93 9.17 -6.85
C CYS A 151 26.48 10.60 -6.60
N SER A 152 25.68 10.76 -5.54
CA SER A 152 25.07 12.02 -5.13
C SER A 152 25.51 12.45 -3.73
N GLU A 153 26.29 11.63 -3.03
CA GLU A 153 26.94 12.03 -1.77
C GLU A 153 28.12 12.98 -2.03
N GLU A 154 28.42 13.85 -1.06
CA GLU A 154 29.53 14.80 -1.15
C GLU A 154 30.86 14.08 -1.36
N GLY A 155 31.58 14.46 -2.41
CA GLY A 155 32.87 13.88 -2.77
C GLY A 155 32.80 12.64 -3.67
N TYR A 156 31.62 12.13 -4.00
CA TYR A 156 31.47 11.06 -4.98
C TYR A 156 31.22 11.60 -6.39
N LYS A 157 31.85 10.97 -7.39
CA LYS A 157 31.64 11.25 -8.83
C LYS A 157 31.66 9.96 -9.62
N MET A 158 30.84 9.87 -10.67
CA MET A 158 30.93 8.79 -11.66
C MET A 158 32.13 8.99 -12.57
N ILE A 159 33.00 7.98 -12.63
CA ILE A 159 34.17 7.89 -13.51
C ILE A 159 34.16 6.49 -14.10
N ASP A 160 34.06 6.37 -15.42
CA ASP A 160 34.03 5.07 -16.13
C ASP A 160 33.02 4.08 -15.54
N GLU A 161 31.78 4.54 -15.31
CA GLU A 161 30.70 3.76 -14.70
C GLU A 161 30.92 3.33 -13.24
N ILE A 162 31.99 3.81 -12.59
CA ILE A 162 32.33 3.54 -11.19
C ILE A 162 32.15 4.82 -10.36
N CYS A 163 31.42 4.70 -9.25
CA CYS A 163 31.35 5.78 -8.27
C CYS A 163 32.67 5.86 -7.50
N THR A 164 33.40 6.94 -7.72
CA THR A 164 34.71 7.14 -7.13
C THR A 164 34.63 8.23 -6.06
N LEU A 165 35.05 7.90 -4.84
CA LEU A 165 35.27 8.90 -3.80
C LEU A 165 36.53 9.69 -4.14
N GLY A 166 36.40 11.01 -4.25
CA GLY A 166 37.53 11.90 -4.49
C GLY A 166 38.40 12.05 -3.24
N THR A 167 39.65 12.40 -3.44
CA THR A 167 40.55 12.80 -2.36
C THR A 167 40.20 14.21 -1.93
N LYS A 168 39.87 14.41 -0.65
CA LYS A 168 39.61 15.73 -0.08
C LYS A 168 40.93 16.52 0.05
N ILE A 169 41.02 17.65 -0.65
CA ILE A 169 42.17 18.55 -0.64
C ILE A 169 41.79 19.86 0.06
N TRP A 170 42.47 20.15 1.17
CA TRP A 170 42.29 21.40 1.91
C TRP A 170 43.04 22.54 1.20
N THR A 171 42.35 23.65 0.93
CA THR A 171 42.91 24.79 0.18
C THR A 171 43.04 26.05 1.02
N GLY A 172 42.35 26.11 2.15
CA GLY A 172 42.34 27.31 2.97
C GLY A 172 41.86 27.06 4.38
N ARG A 173 42.34 27.92 5.26
CA ARG A 173 41.96 27.97 6.66
C ARG A 173 41.81 29.43 7.07
N GLN A 174 40.70 29.74 7.72
CA GLN A 174 40.46 31.05 8.29
C GLN A 174 39.98 30.87 9.73
N ARG A 175 40.55 31.64 10.65
CA ARG A 175 40.06 31.70 12.03
C ARG A 175 39.23 32.96 12.19
N ILE A 176 37.96 32.80 12.58
CA ILE A 176 37.08 33.91 12.92
C ILE A 176 36.64 33.69 14.37
N SER A 177 37.07 34.59 15.27
CA SER A 177 36.93 34.40 16.71
C SER A 177 37.59 33.08 17.17
N ASN A 178 36.83 32.17 17.80
CA ASN A 178 37.29 30.87 18.29
C ASN A 178 36.93 29.68 17.38
N LEU A 179 36.44 29.93 16.16
CA LEU A 179 36.08 28.87 15.22
C LEU A 179 36.99 28.89 13.99
N TRP A 180 37.38 27.69 13.54
CA TRP A 180 38.05 27.50 12.26
C TRP A 180 37.02 27.28 11.14
N TYR A 181 37.27 27.94 10.02
CA TYR A 181 36.58 27.81 8.75
C TYR A 181 37.57 27.21 7.77
N CYS A 182 37.21 26.07 7.21
CA CYS A 182 38.10 25.29 6.37
C CYS A 182 37.50 25.19 4.97
N THR A 183 38.27 25.55 3.95
CA THR A 183 37.87 25.41 2.54
C THR A 183 38.57 24.21 1.92
N TYR A 184 37.84 23.42 1.13
CA TYR A 184 38.36 22.24 0.45
C TYR A 184 37.63 21.97 -0.86
N TYR A 185 38.23 21.15 -1.72
CA TYR A 185 37.57 20.50 -2.85
C TYR A 185 37.93 19.01 -2.87
N TYR A 186 37.22 18.22 -3.67
CA TYR A 186 37.55 16.83 -3.95
C TYR A 186 38.23 16.74 -5.31
N SER A 187 39.35 16.01 -5.37
CA SER A 187 40.06 15.68 -6.60
C SER A 187 39.83 14.21 -6.96
N TRP A 188 39.62 13.92 -8.24
CA TRP A 188 39.37 12.57 -8.72
C TRP A 188 40.49 12.03 -9.64
N PRO A 189 40.61 10.70 -9.81
CA PRO A 189 41.64 10.09 -10.66
C PRO A 189 41.62 10.52 -12.13
N ASP A 190 40.47 11.00 -12.63
CA ASP A 190 40.32 11.55 -13.98
C ASP A 190 40.88 12.99 -14.12
N GLY A 191 41.48 13.54 -13.06
CA GLY A 191 42.07 14.88 -13.01
C GLY A 191 41.06 16.00 -12.76
N THR A 192 39.77 15.69 -12.63
CA THR A 192 38.75 16.70 -12.37
C THR A 192 38.62 17.03 -10.89
N GLN A 193 37.99 18.17 -10.59
CA GLN A 193 37.80 18.68 -9.24
C GLN A 193 36.35 19.09 -9.00
N SER A 194 35.91 19.00 -7.74
CA SER A 194 34.59 19.46 -7.32
C SER A 194 34.55 21.00 -7.25
N ALA A 195 33.35 21.54 -6.98
CA ALA A 195 33.25 22.88 -6.42
C ALA A 195 34.01 22.98 -5.08
N THR A 196 34.35 24.19 -4.67
CA THR A 196 34.92 24.44 -3.34
C THR A 196 33.82 24.45 -2.29
N TYR A 197 34.04 23.72 -1.20
CA TYR A 197 33.17 23.66 -0.04
C TYR A 197 33.81 24.39 1.14
N THR A 198 32.98 24.86 2.06
CA THR A 198 33.41 25.49 3.31
C THR A 198 32.69 24.84 4.48
N THR A 199 33.46 24.26 5.41
CA THR A 199 32.90 23.84 6.71
C THR A 199 33.17 24.90 7.76
N SER A 200 32.15 25.30 8.50
CA SER A 200 32.26 26.19 9.65
C SER A 200 32.31 25.40 10.97
N GLY A 201 33.10 25.88 11.93
CA GLY A 201 32.84 25.56 13.35
C GLY A 201 33.70 24.48 13.98
N ALA A 202 34.87 24.16 13.42
CA ALA A 202 35.82 23.27 14.09
C ALA A 202 36.55 24.01 15.22
N ILE A 203 36.61 23.38 16.40
CA ILE A 203 37.41 23.84 17.56
C ILE A 203 38.91 23.56 17.37
N SER A 204 39.24 22.63 16.47
CA SER A 204 40.60 22.25 16.11
C SER A 204 41.01 22.87 14.76
N PRO A 205 42.29 23.21 14.55
CA PRO A 205 42.78 23.74 13.27
C PRO A 205 42.50 22.79 12.11
N CYS A 206 42.22 23.35 10.92
CA CYS A 206 42.13 22.59 9.68
C CYS A 206 43.45 21.86 9.42
N PRO A 207 43.43 20.65 8.83
CA PRO A 207 44.64 20.02 8.32
C PRO A 207 45.40 20.97 7.38
N PRO A 208 46.75 20.95 7.38
CA PRO A 208 47.51 21.77 6.46
C PRO A 208 47.14 21.42 5.01
N PRO A 209 47.12 22.41 4.10
CA PRO A 209 47.01 22.13 2.66
C PRO A 209 48.09 21.12 2.27
N MET A 210 47.72 20.13 1.45
CA MET A 210 48.74 19.30 0.81
C MET A 210 49.45 20.19 -0.22
N GLU A 211 50.73 20.49 0.03
CA GLU A 211 51.62 21.19 -0.92
C GLU A 211 51.96 20.31 -2.13
#